data_AF-A0A543PHV1-F1
#
_entry.id   AF-A0A543PHV1-F1
#
_cell.length_a   1.000
_cell.length_b   1.000
_cell.length_c   1.000
_cell.angle_alpha   90.00
_cell.angle_beta   90.00
_cell.angle_gamma   90.00
#
_symmetry.space_group_name_H-M   'P 1'
#
loop_
_entity.id
_entity.type
_entity.pdbx_description
1 polymer ?
#
loop_
_entity_poly.entity_id
_entity_poly.type
_entity_poly.pdbx_seq_one_letter_code
_entity_poly.pdbx_strand_id
1 'polypeptide(L)'
;MSSGLDRLLGARLPGPPEAVRRGPFRAEAFRSPLHSERRSARVGAWLGLAFVVCFLTGLTSHLIQQPPGWFFWPASPVWLYRVTQGLHVATGLAAIPLLLVKLWTVYPKLFEWPPAGSVSRVISRLSILVLVGAGAMQLVTGLFNIAQWYPWSFFFTDTHYWTGWIAIGAVAVHVGAKAPEIRRGLARRGTPAAVVGLTEEQASERAAVDDAAEDQDVSRRAFVLAAGLGVGAVTLTTVGQSLSPLSPISLLAPRAPHVGPQDLPVRQTAQGAGVTDVGPDYRLVIDGPNRLELTLDDLAAFPQRTERLPITCVEGWSASGTWTGVRLGDLLEEAGLPRDTEVVVESLQEGGLFRMSTVAPPHASSPRTLLATGLNGAPLVPDHGYPVRLIAPNRPGVMQTKWATLVRPA
;
A
#
# COMPACT_ATOMS: atom_id res chain seq x y z
N MET A 1 -25.93 29.39 -23.89
CA MET A 1 -27.40 29.47 -23.87
C MET A 1 -27.88 28.92 -22.53
N SER A 2 -28.20 29.81 -21.58
CA SER A 2 -28.69 29.44 -20.25
C SER A 2 -30.03 28.72 -20.41
N SER A 3 -30.12 27.51 -19.87
CA SER A 3 -31.32 26.68 -19.96
C SER A 3 -32.46 27.33 -19.17
N GLY A 4 -33.70 27.23 -19.66
CA GLY A 4 -34.89 27.82 -19.01
C GLY A 4 -35.12 27.38 -17.56
N LEU A 5 -34.41 26.36 -17.08
CA LEU A 5 -34.40 25.90 -15.67
C LEU A 5 -33.71 26.90 -14.72
N ASP A 6 -32.69 27.64 -15.16
CA ASP A 6 -32.01 28.62 -14.30
C ASP A 6 -32.90 29.84 -13.99
N ARG A 7 -33.85 30.17 -14.89
CA ARG A 7 -34.81 31.26 -14.70
C ARG A 7 -36.01 30.89 -13.82
N LEU A 8 -36.41 29.61 -13.79
CA LEU A 8 -37.43 29.10 -12.88
C LEU A 8 -36.90 28.81 -11.47
N LEU A 9 -35.58 28.63 -11.32
CA LEU A 9 -34.88 28.38 -10.05
C LEU A 9 -34.15 29.61 -9.49
N GLY A 10 -34.33 30.79 -10.07
CA GLY A 10 -33.70 32.05 -9.66
C GLY A 10 -34.10 32.60 -8.28
N ALA A 11 -34.88 31.85 -7.49
CA ALA A 11 -35.02 32.14 -6.07
C ALA A 11 -33.70 31.77 -5.38
N ARG A 12 -32.97 32.79 -4.89
CA ARG A 12 -31.89 32.59 -3.91
C ARG A 12 -32.41 31.61 -2.86
N LEU A 13 -31.84 30.41 -2.79
CA LEU A 13 -32.20 29.43 -1.77
C LEU A 13 -32.18 30.16 -0.42
N PRO A 14 -33.25 30.08 0.39
CA PRO A 14 -33.35 30.84 1.61
C PRO A 14 -32.13 30.53 2.49
N GLY A 15 -31.51 31.58 3.02
CA GLY A 15 -30.40 31.43 3.96
C GLY A 15 -30.84 30.57 5.16
N PRO A 16 -29.88 29.99 5.92
CA PRO A 16 -30.21 29.17 7.07
C PRO A 16 -31.18 29.90 7.99
N PRO A 17 -32.23 29.21 8.52
CA PRO A 17 -33.16 29.81 9.47
C PRO A 17 -32.40 30.44 10.63
N GLU A 18 -32.94 31.53 11.19
CA GLU A 18 -32.27 32.30 12.24
C GLU A 18 -31.90 31.44 13.46
N ALA A 19 -32.71 30.43 13.77
CA ALA A 19 -32.45 29.41 14.80
C ALA A 19 -31.16 28.60 14.58
N VAL A 20 -30.70 28.45 13.33
CA VAL A 20 -29.53 27.64 12.94
C VAL A 20 -28.31 28.52 12.61
N ARG A 21 -28.44 29.86 12.58
CA ARG A 21 -27.34 30.82 12.35
C ARG A 21 -26.39 30.98 13.56
N ARG A 22 -25.94 29.87 14.14
CA ARG A 22 -24.99 29.83 15.27
C ARG A 22 -23.85 28.87 14.94
N GLY A 23 -22.70 29.07 15.60
CA GLY A 23 -21.51 28.25 15.40
C GLY A 23 -21.05 28.22 13.94
N PRO A 24 -20.90 27.03 13.32
CA PRO A 24 -20.33 26.88 11.97
C PRO A 24 -21.21 27.43 10.83
N PHE A 25 -22.49 27.73 11.08
CA PHE A 25 -23.40 28.27 10.07
C PHE A 25 -23.48 29.80 10.06
N ARG A 26 -22.59 30.50 10.79
CA ARG A 26 -22.48 31.96 10.73
C ARG A 26 -21.77 32.38 9.44
N ALA A 27 -22.18 33.51 8.85
CA ALA A 27 -21.64 34.02 7.59
C ALA A 27 -20.11 34.26 7.59
N GLU A 28 -19.50 34.41 8.77
CA GLU A 28 -18.06 34.69 8.93
C GLU A 28 -17.26 33.56 9.59
N ALA A 29 -17.87 32.39 9.85
CA ALA A 29 -17.24 31.34 10.66
C ALA A 29 -15.92 30.80 10.08
N PHE A 30 -15.71 30.91 8.77
CA PHE A 30 -14.59 30.28 8.06
C PHE A 30 -13.83 31.22 7.12
N ARG A 31 -13.46 32.42 7.60
CA ARG A 31 -12.68 33.40 6.83
C ARG A 31 -11.19 33.08 6.68
N SER A 32 -10.72 31.94 7.17
CA SER A 32 -9.28 31.65 7.10
C SER A 32 -8.86 31.52 5.63
N PRO A 33 -7.85 32.29 5.20
CA PRO A 33 -7.31 32.18 3.85
C PRO A 33 -6.80 30.77 3.57
N LEU A 34 -6.54 29.98 4.62
CA LEU A 34 -6.21 28.55 4.65
C LEU A 34 -7.26 27.59 4.05
N HIS A 35 -8.47 28.03 3.72
CA HIS A 35 -9.47 27.20 3.01
C HIS A 35 -9.61 27.46 1.49
N SER A 36 -8.69 28.22 0.87
CA SER A 36 -8.81 28.58 -0.55
C SER A 36 -8.85 27.39 -1.53
N GLU A 37 -9.62 27.56 -2.62
CA GLU A 37 -9.80 26.56 -3.69
C GLU A 37 -8.46 26.13 -4.30
N ARG A 38 -7.55 27.08 -4.54
CA ARG A 38 -6.21 26.82 -5.07
C ARG A 38 -5.40 25.86 -4.20
N ARG A 39 -5.48 25.99 -2.88
CA ARG A 39 -4.75 25.09 -1.97
C ARG A 39 -5.44 23.74 -1.83
N SER A 40 -6.77 23.73 -1.79
CA SER A 40 -7.54 22.49 -1.86
C SER A 40 -7.23 21.69 -3.13
N ALA A 41 -7.07 22.35 -4.29
CA ALA A 41 -6.72 21.71 -5.55
C ALA A 41 -5.29 21.14 -5.54
N ARG A 42 -4.30 21.90 -5.04
CA ARG A 42 -2.90 21.45 -4.95
C ARG A 42 -2.72 20.26 -4.00
N VAL A 43 -3.26 20.34 -2.78
CA VAL A 43 -3.22 19.21 -1.83
C VAL A 43 -3.99 18.02 -2.40
N GLY A 44 -5.14 18.27 -3.05
CA GLY A 44 -5.92 17.24 -3.72
C GLY A 44 -5.16 16.55 -4.85
N ALA A 45 -4.33 17.26 -5.62
CA ALA A 45 -3.51 16.67 -6.67
C ALA A 45 -2.43 15.73 -6.11
N TRP A 46 -1.72 16.15 -5.06
CA TRP A 46 -0.75 15.29 -4.37
C TRP A 46 -1.41 14.05 -3.75
N LEU A 47 -2.55 14.24 -3.10
CA LEU A 47 -3.31 13.14 -2.52
C LEU A 47 -3.82 12.18 -3.59
N GLY A 48 -4.36 12.69 -4.70
CA GLY A 48 -4.80 11.89 -5.83
C GLY A 48 -3.66 11.07 -6.45
N LEU A 49 -2.48 11.67 -6.63
CA LEU A 49 -1.28 10.95 -7.07
C LEU A 49 -0.88 9.86 -6.08
N ALA A 50 -0.92 10.15 -4.78
CA ALA A 50 -0.62 9.16 -3.74
C ALA A 50 -1.57 7.96 -3.81
N PHE A 51 -2.88 8.19 -3.96
CA PHE A 51 -3.85 7.10 -4.14
C PHE A 51 -3.60 6.29 -5.42
N VAL A 52 -3.26 6.92 -6.54
CA VAL A 52 -2.90 6.21 -7.78
C VAL A 52 -1.67 5.33 -7.58
N VAL A 53 -0.61 5.86 -6.97
CA VAL A 53 0.63 5.11 -6.71
C VAL A 53 0.35 3.93 -5.77
N CYS A 54 -0.36 4.15 -4.66
CA CYS A 54 -0.75 3.07 -3.75
C CYS A 54 -1.61 2.02 -4.45
N PHE A 55 -2.59 2.44 -5.26
CA PHE A 55 -3.46 1.52 -5.99
C PHE A 55 -2.68 0.65 -6.97
N LEU A 56 -1.81 1.24 -7.80
CA LEU A 56 -1.03 0.50 -8.78
C LEU A 56 -0.04 -0.47 -8.11
N THR A 57 0.70 0.00 -7.11
CA THR A 57 1.66 -0.85 -6.38
C THR A 57 0.97 -1.96 -5.57
N GLY A 58 -0.18 -1.67 -4.97
CA GLY A 58 -1.01 -2.65 -4.25
C GLY A 58 -1.60 -3.68 -5.18
N LEU A 59 -2.10 -3.26 -6.35
CA LEU A 59 -2.59 -4.15 -7.40
C LEU A 59 -1.46 -5.06 -7.92
N THR A 60 -0.26 -4.52 -8.16
CA THR A 60 0.90 -5.33 -8.50
C THR A 60 1.20 -6.36 -7.41
N SER A 61 1.24 -5.97 -6.13
CA SER A 61 1.46 -6.92 -5.02
C SER A 61 0.37 -8.00 -4.94
N HIS A 62 -0.89 -7.65 -5.25
CA HIS A 62 -1.99 -8.61 -5.30
C HIS A 62 -1.81 -9.60 -6.46
N LEU A 63 -1.53 -9.11 -7.67
CA LEU A 63 -1.31 -9.95 -8.86
C LEU A 63 -0.11 -10.89 -8.70
N ILE A 64 0.92 -10.52 -7.93
CA ILE A 64 2.03 -11.45 -7.63
C ILE A 64 1.58 -12.60 -6.72
N GLN A 65 0.70 -12.32 -5.75
CA GLN A 65 0.21 -13.31 -4.79
C GLN A 65 -0.92 -14.18 -5.37
N GLN A 66 -1.72 -13.63 -6.28
CA GLN A 66 -2.86 -14.25 -6.94
C GLN A 66 -2.77 -14.02 -8.45
N PRO A 67 -1.78 -14.63 -9.14
CA PRO A 67 -1.51 -14.35 -10.54
C PRO A 67 -2.63 -14.91 -11.44
N PRO A 68 -3.34 -14.07 -12.22
CA PRO A 68 -4.16 -14.58 -13.30
C PRO A 68 -3.25 -15.12 -14.42
N GLY A 69 -3.77 -15.99 -15.28
CA GLY A 69 -2.97 -16.67 -16.33
C GLY A 69 -2.28 -15.75 -17.34
N TRP A 70 -2.65 -14.47 -17.43
CA TRP A 70 -1.99 -13.47 -18.29
C TRP A 70 -0.90 -12.67 -17.56
N PHE A 71 -0.84 -12.73 -16.24
CA PHE A 71 0.08 -11.92 -15.45
C PHE A 71 1.44 -12.59 -15.36
N PHE A 72 2.47 -11.83 -15.70
CA PHE A 72 3.85 -12.26 -15.63
C PHE A 72 4.62 -11.41 -14.61
N TRP A 73 5.37 -12.08 -13.73
CA TRP A 73 6.27 -11.42 -12.80
C TRP A 73 7.67 -12.04 -12.89
N PRO A 74 8.72 -11.23 -13.16
CA PRO A 74 10.06 -11.76 -13.36
C PRO A 74 10.75 -12.10 -12.03
N ALA A 75 11.67 -13.05 -12.05
CA ALA A 75 12.55 -13.33 -10.90
C ALA A 75 13.66 -12.28 -10.69
N SER A 76 13.90 -11.40 -11.66
CA SER A 76 14.94 -10.36 -11.63
C SER A 76 14.40 -9.01 -12.12
N PRO A 77 14.98 -7.89 -11.65
CA PRO A 77 16.00 -7.79 -10.60
C PRO A 77 15.42 -8.07 -9.19
N VAL A 78 16.25 -8.57 -8.28
CA VAL A 78 15.79 -9.06 -6.96
C VAL A 78 15.23 -7.99 -6.03
N TRP A 79 15.53 -6.71 -6.31
CA TRP A 79 15.09 -5.57 -5.52
C TRP A 79 13.72 -5.03 -5.97
N LEU A 80 13.16 -5.49 -7.10
CA LEU A 80 11.99 -4.85 -7.71
C LEU A 80 10.79 -4.84 -6.77
N TYR A 81 10.42 -5.99 -6.18
CA TYR A 81 9.33 -6.09 -5.23
C TYR A 81 9.58 -5.29 -3.94
N ARG A 82 10.85 -5.21 -3.49
CA ARG A 82 11.23 -4.36 -2.35
C ARG A 82 10.91 -2.89 -2.65
N VAL A 83 11.22 -2.41 -3.84
CA VAL A 83 10.97 -1.02 -4.24
C VAL A 83 9.47 -0.77 -4.41
N THR A 84 8.73 -1.64 -5.09
CA THR A 84 7.28 -1.45 -5.28
C THR A 84 6.53 -1.48 -3.95
N GLN A 85 6.88 -2.41 -3.05
CA GLN A 85 6.27 -2.51 -1.74
C GLN A 85 6.66 -1.35 -0.81
N GLY A 86 7.94 -0.95 -0.83
CA GLY A 86 8.40 0.23 -0.09
C GLY A 86 7.70 1.50 -0.56
N LEU A 87 7.52 1.68 -1.88
CA LEU A 87 6.79 2.80 -2.46
C LEU A 87 5.32 2.81 -2.03
N HIS A 88 4.66 1.66 -2.02
CA HIS A 88 3.27 1.52 -1.55
C HIS A 88 3.11 2.02 -0.12
N VAL A 89 3.92 1.49 0.80
CA VAL A 89 3.81 1.80 2.23
C VAL A 89 4.21 3.24 2.53
N ALA A 90 5.32 3.71 1.96
CA ALA A 90 5.77 5.08 2.14
C ALA A 90 4.74 6.10 1.63
N THR A 91 4.14 5.83 0.47
CA THR A 91 3.13 6.70 -0.13
C THR A 91 1.82 6.67 0.65
N GLY A 92 1.42 5.50 1.16
CA GLY A 92 0.26 5.35 2.04
C GLY A 92 0.42 6.16 3.34
N LEU A 93 1.59 6.09 3.97
CA LEU A 93 1.87 6.89 5.17
C LEU A 93 1.92 8.39 4.87
N ALA A 94 2.51 8.80 3.74
CA ALA A 94 2.49 10.19 3.30
C ALA A 94 1.07 10.71 3.00
N ALA A 95 0.17 9.83 2.56
CA ALA A 95 -1.22 10.18 2.27
C ALA A 95 -2.05 10.49 3.52
N ILE A 96 -1.67 9.99 4.71
CA ILE A 96 -2.39 10.24 5.98
C ILE A 96 -2.44 11.75 6.30
N PRO A 97 -1.31 12.46 6.50
CA PRO A 97 -1.33 13.89 6.75
C PRO A 97 -1.90 14.67 5.55
N LEU A 98 -1.68 14.24 4.31
CA LEU A 98 -2.29 14.88 3.14
C LEU A 98 -3.83 14.82 3.17
N LEU A 99 -4.39 13.68 3.57
CA LEU A 99 -5.83 13.51 3.74
C LEU A 99 -6.35 14.39 4.87
N LEU A 100 -5.68 14.44 6.02
CA LEU A 100 -6.07 15.31 7.14
C LEU A 100 -6.05 16.79 6.73
N VAL A 101 -5.00 17.25 6.05
CA VAL A 101 -4.92 18.61 5.51
C VAL A 101 -6.03 18.86 4.50
N LYS A 102 -6.32 17.90 3.62
CA LYS A 102 -7.40 18.02 2.63
C LYS A 102 -8.75 18.15 3.31
N LEU A 103 -9.06 17.29 4.28
CA LEU A 103 -10.30 17.30 5.05
C LEU A 103 -10.46 18.61 5.81
N TRP A 104 -9.39 19.09 6.46
CA TRP A 104 -9.41 20.38 7.14
C TRP A 104 -9.62 21.55 6.16
N THR A 105 -8.99 21.50 4.98
CA THR A 105 -9.14 22.54 3.95
C THR A 105 -10.59 22.63 3.46
N VAL A 106 -11.29 21.49 3.30
CA VAL A 106 -12.66 21.44 2.75
C VAL A 106 -13.77 21.34 3.81
N TYR A 107 -13.41 21.20 5.08
CA TYR A 107 -14.33 21.07 6.21
C TYR A 107 -15.44 22.14 6.24
N PRO A 108 -15.19 23.42 5.90
CA PRO A 108 -16.25 24.44 5.87
C PRO A 108 -17.39 24.09 4.91
N LYS A 109 -17.08 23.38 3.82
CA LYS A 109 -18.06 22.98 2.79
C LYS A 109 -19.08 21.96 3.31
N LEU A 110 -18.79 21.28 4.42
CA LEU A 110 -19.75 20.38 5.08
C LEU A 110 -20.94 21.15 5.68
N PHE A 111 -20.73 22.43 6.01
CA PHE A 111 -21.72 23.31 6.64
C PHE A 111 -22.40 24.25 5.65
N GLU A 112 -22.15 24.12 4.34
CA GLU A 112 -22.86 24.89 3.32
C GLU A 112 -24.36 24.59 3.32
N TRP A 113 -25.17 25.66 3.32
CA TRP A 113 -26.63 25.61 3.32
C TRP A 113 -27.21 25.85 1.91
N PRO A 114 -28.36 25.26 1.55
CA PRO A 114 -29.06 24.16 2.22
C PRO A 114 -28.33 22.81 2.08
N PRO A 115 -28.43 21.90 3.06
CA PRO A 115 -27.72 20.63 3.05
C PRO A 115 -28.19 19.69 1.92
N ALA A 116 -29.48 19.73 1.55
CA ALA A 116 -30.10 18.86 0.55
C ALA A 116 -31.05 19.64 -0.38
N GLY A 117 -30.62 20.81 -0.87
CA GLY A 117 -31.46 21.67 -1.72
C GLY A 117 -31.75 21.15 -3.14
N SER A 118 -31.08 20.08 -3.59
CA SER A 118 -31.33 19.43 -4.90
C SER A 118 -30.80 18.00 -4.94
N VAL A 119 -31.33 17.16 -5.84
CA VAL A 119 -30.88 15.77 -6.06
C VAL A 119 -29.39 15.71 -6.42
N SER A 120 -28.92 16.61 -7.31
CA SER A 120 -27.51 16.72 -7.68
C SER A 120 -26.61 17.02 -6.46
N ARG A 121 -27.07 17.87 -5.53
CA ARG A 121 -26.33 18.16 -4.30
C ARG A 121 -26.24 16.96 -3.36
N VAL A 122 -27.33 16.18 -3.24
CA VAL A 122 -27.35 14.93 -2.46
C VAL A 122 -26.37 13.92 -3.05
N ILE A 123 -26.43 13.66 -4.36
CA ILE A 123 -25.52 12.75 -5.06
C ILE A 123 -24.06 13.18 -4.87
N SER A 124 -23.79 14.48 -5.00
CA SER A 124 -22.44 15.04 -4.80
C SER A 124 -21.92 14.85 -3.38
N ARG A 125 -22.79 14.94 -2.35
CA ARG A 125 -22.39 14.70 -0.96
C ARG A 125 -22.17 13.21 -0.68
N LEU A 126 -23.01 12.34 -1.24
CA LEU A 126 -22.84 10.89 -1.12
C LEU A 126 -21.53 10.43 -1.79
N SER A 127 -21.17 10.95 -2.96
CA SER A 127 -19.90 10.60 -3.60
C SER A 127 -18.69 11.05 -2.78
N ILE A 128 -18.76 12.21 -2.14
CA ILE A 128 -17.73 12.67 -1.18
C ILE A 128 -17.67 11.75 0.03
N LEU A 129 -18.82 11.32 0.58
CA LEU A 129 -18.85 10.39 1.71
C LEU A 129 -18.16 9.07 1.36
N VAL A 130 -18.44 8.51 0.17
CA VAL A 130 -17.77 7.30 -0.32
C VAL A 130 -16.26 7.52 -0.47
N LEU A 131 -15.83 8.64 -1.05
CA LEU A 131 -14.42 8.98 -1.19
C LEU A 131 -13.71 9.08 0.17
N VAL A 132 -14.29 9.81 1.12
CA VAL A 132 -13.71 10.00 2.45
C VAL A 132 -13.69 8.69 3.23
N GLY A 133 -14.79 7.93 3.20
CA GLY A 133 -14.91 6.65 3.87
C GLY A 133 -13.91 5.61 3.32
N ALA A 134 -13.86 5.45 2.00
CA ALA A 134 -12.92 4.52 1.36
C ALA A 134 -11.46 4.95 1.56
N GLY A 135 -11.17 6.25 1.44
CA GLY A 135 -9.84 6.79 1.68
C GLY A 135 -9.38 6.59 3.13
N ALA A 136 -10.22 6.88 4.11
CA ALA A 136 -9.93 6.65 5.51
C ALA A 136 -9.75 5.15 5.80
N MET A 137 -10.63 4.29 5.26
CA MET A 137 -10.54 2.84 5.40
C MET A 137 -9.19 2.32 4.89
N GLN A 138 -8.76 2.73 3.69
CA GLN A 138 -7.48 2.34 3.11
C GLN A 138 -6.31 2.73 4.02
N LEU A 139 -6.24 4.00 4.45
CA LEU A 139 -5.10 4.49 5.22
C LEU A 139 -5.07 3.94 6.65
N VAL A 140 -6.21 3.84 7.32
CA VAL A 140 -6.31 3.30 8.68
C VAL A 140 -5.98 1.81 8.68
N THR A 141 -6.61 1.01 7.82
CA THR A 141 -6.33 -0.42 7.77
C THR A 141 -4.90 -0.70 7.34
N GLY A 142 -4.35 0.08 6.41
CA GLY A 142 -2.94 0.01 6.01
C GLY A 142 -1.98 0.31 7.17
N LEU A 143 -2.24 1.38 7.94
CA LEU A 143 -1.44 1.74 9.12
C LEU A 143 -1.44 0.63 10.18
N PHE A 144 -2.61 0.06 10.44
CA PHE A 144 -2.79 -1.01 11.42
C PHE A 144 -2.16 -2.33 10.95
N ASN A 145 -2.20 -2.61 9.65
CA ASN A 145 -1.48 -3.73 9.05
C ASN A 145 0.04 -3.60 9.22
N ILE A 146 0.60 -2.40 9.05
CA ILE A 146 2.01 -2.13 9.37
C ILE A 146 2.27 -2.43 10.85
N ALA A 147 1.40 -1.94 11.74
CA ALA A 147 1.50 -2.18 13.19
C ALA A 147 1.19 -3.62 13.63
N GLN A 148 0.79 -4.50 12.70
CA GLN A 148 0.32 -5.87 12.97
C GLN A 148 -0.81 -5.96 14.02
N TRP A 149 -1.62 -4.91 14.12
CA TRP A 149 -2.74 -4.86 15.03
C TRP A 149 -4.05 -4.90 14.25
N TYR A 150 -4.78 -6.00 14.39
CA TYR A 150 -6.02 -6.26 13.64
C TYR A 150 -7.20 -6.33 14.61
N PRO A 151 -7.77 -5.20 15.06
CA PRO A 151 -8.95 -5.17 15.93
C PRO A 151 -10.26 -5.52 15.20
N TRP A 152 -10.17 -6.27 14.11
CA TRP A 152 -11.28 -6.65 13.26
C TRP A 152 -11.22 -8.13 12.90
N SER A 153 -12.35 -8.69 12.50
CA SER A 153 -12.49 -10.11 12.16
C SER A 153 -12.42 -10.41 10.66
N PHE A 154 -12.41 -9.38 9.80
CA PHE A 154 -12.31 -9.57 8.34
C PHE A 154 -10.87 -9.82 7.90
N PHE A 155 -10.71 -10.49 6.75
CA PHE A 155 -9.38 -10.67 6.16
C PHE A 155 -8.91 -9.38 5.50
N PHE A 156 -7.79 -8.85 6.00
CA PHE A 156 -7.29 -7.53 5.65
C PHE A 156 -7.03 -7.40 4.14
N THR A 157 -6.32 -8.34 3.51
CA THR A 157 -5.87 -8.17 2.11
C THR A 157 -7.03 -8.12 1.14
N ASP A 158 -8.07 -8.93 1.35
CA ASP A 158 -9.26 -8.95 0.48
C ASP A 158 -10.06 -7.67 0.64
N THR A 159 -10.29 -7.26 1.88
CA THR A 159 -11.02 -6.03 2.19
C THR A 159 -10.27 -4.82 1.64
N HIS A 160 -8.96 -4.76 1.84
CA HIS A 160 -8.10 -3.69 1.36
C HIS A 160 -8.04 -3.66 -0.17
N TYR A 161 -8.03 -4.81 -0.84
CA TYR A 161 -8.10 -4.89 -2.30
C TYR A 161 -9.40 -4.31 -2.87
N TRP A 162 -10.56 -4.78 -2.38
CA TRP A 162 -11.85 -4.33 -2.89
C TRP A 162 -12.15 -2.87 -2.54
N THR A 163 -11.82 -2.44 -1.33
CA THR A 163 -11.95 -1.03 -0.95
C THR A 163 -10.96 -0.12 -1.68
N GLY A 164 -9.84 -0.66 -2.19
CA GLY A 164 -8.92 0.05 -3.06
C GLY A 164 -9.56 0.42 -4.40
N TRP A 165 -10.31 -0.51 -5.02
CA TRP A 165 -11.11 -0.25 -6.22
C TRP A 165 -12.19 0.81 -5.97
N ILE A 166 -12.88 0.75 -4.83
CA ILE A 166 -13.87 1.75 -4.43
C ILE A 166 -13.19 3.12 -4.27
N ALA A 167 -12.03 3.18 -3.60
CA ALA A 167 -11.30 4.42 -3.37
C ALA A 167 -10.85 5.07 -4.69
N ILE A 168 -10.20 4.31 -5.60
CA ILE A 168 -9.72 4.87 -6.86
C ILE A 168 -10.87 5.28 -7.79
N GLY A 169 -11.97 4.51 -7.80
CA GLY A 169 -13.19 4.87 -8.51
C GLY A 169 -13.80 6.16 -7.97
N ALA A 170 -13.87 6.31 -6.64
CA ALA A 170 -14.35 7.53 -6.00
C ALA A 170 -13.45 8.75 -6.28
N VAL A 171 -12.12 8.54 -6.34
CA VAL A 171 -11.17 9.59 -6.77
C VAL A 171 -11.45 10.01 -8.20
N ALA A 172 -11.62 9.07 -9.13
CA ALA A 172 -11.92 9.38 -10.53
C ALA A 172 -13.23 10.16 -10.69
N VAL A 173 -14.30 9.71 -10.02
CA VAL A 173 -15.60 10.42 -10.00
C VAL A 173 -15.45 11.83 -9.41
N HIS A 174 -14.70 11.98 -8.31
CA HIS A 174 -14.46 13.27 -7.70
C HIS A 174 -13.68 14.23 -8.61
N VAL A 175 -12.61 13.75 -9.25
CA VAL A 175 -11.82 14.53 -10.20
C VAL A 175 -12.67 14.98 -11.39
N GLY A 176 -13.50 14.09 -11.95
CA GLY A 176 -14.43 14.44 -13.02
C GLY A 176 -15.46 15.48 -12.58
N ALA A 177 -16.11 15.26 -11.43
CA ALA A 177 -17.14 16.15 -10.90
C ALA A 177 -16.59 17.53 -10.48
N LYS A 178 -15.31 17.63 -10.14
CA LYS A 178 -14.62 18.86 -9.72
C LYS A 178 -13.60 19.37 -10.72
N ALA A 179 -13.67 18.93 -11.98
CA ALA A 179 -12.71 19.32 -13.00
C ALA A 179 -12.61 20.85 -13.21
N PRO A 180 -13.71 21.63 -13.23
CA PRO A 180 -13.62 23.09 -13.32
C PRO A 180 -12.91 23.70 -12.11
N GLU A 181 -13.27 23.28 -10.89
CA GLU A 181 -12.64 23.75 -9.65
C GLU A 181 -11.15 23.42 -9.60
N ILE A 182 -10.79 22.19 -9.96
CA ILE A 182 -9.40 21.73 -10.00
C ILE A 182 -8.61 22.54 -11.05
N ARG A 183 -9.17 22.74 -12.24
CA ARG A 183 -8.53 23.52 -13.31
C ARG A 183 -8.27 24.96 -12.86
N ARG A 184 -9.25 25.62 -12.24
CA ARG A 184 -9.06 26.97 -11.69
C ARG A 184 -8.03 27.00 -10.57
N GLY A 185 -8.07 26.03 -9.67
CA GLY A 185 -7.14 25.94 -8.55
C GLY A 185 -5.69 25.75 -8.98
N LEU A 186 -5.44 25.01 -10.06
CA LEU A 186 -4.10 24.74 -10.60
C LEU A 186 -3.61 25.78 -11.61
N ALA A 187 -4.51 26.55 -12.22
CA ALA A 187 -4.16 27.56 -13.22
C ALA A 187 -3.35 28.74 -12.64
N ARG A 188 -2.50 29.34 -13.49
CA ARG A 188 -1.83 30.62 -13.20
C ARG A 188 -2.87 31.75 -13.19
N ARG A 189 -2.70 32.75 -12.31
CA ARG A 189 -3.61 33.91 -12.25
C ARG A 189 -3.63 34.65 -13.59
N GLY A 190 -4.75 35.30 -13.90
CA GLY A 190 -4.94 36.04 -15.15
C GLY A 190 -5.12 35.18 -16.40
N THR A 191 -5.04 33.84 -16.29
CA THR A 191 -5.30 32.95 -17.43
C THR A 191 -6.80 32.64 -17.57
N PRO A 192 -7.30 32.36 -18.78
CA PRO A 192 -8.70 31.92 -18.96
C PRO A 192 -9.06 30.72 -18.10
N ALA A 193 -8.12 29.82 -17.86
CA ALA A 193 -8.31 28.64 -17.02
C ALA A 193 -8.60 28.98 -15.54
N ALA A 194 -8.16 30.14 -15.03
CA ALA A 194 -8.34 30.55 -13.64
C ALA A 194 -9.77 31.01 -13.32
N VAL A 195 -10.55 31.38 -14.34
CA VAL A 195 -11.91 31.92 -14.20
C VAL A 195 -12.98 31.04 -14.85
N VAL A 196 -12.59 29.85 -15.29
CA VAL A 196 -13.48 28.90 -15.98
C VAL A 196 -14.73 28.60 -15.18
N GLY A 197 -15.90 28.77 -15.79
CA GLY A 197 -17.19 28.47 -15.15
C GLY A 197 -17.58 29.44 -14.01
N LEU A 198 -16.90 30.59 -13.88
CA LEU A 198 -17.29 31.68 -12.98
C LEU A 198 -17.89 32.84 -13.80
N THR A 199 -18.79 33.60 -13.18
CA THR A 199 -19.18 34.94 -13.65
C THR A 199 -18.07 35.95 -13.34
N GLU A 200 -18.12 37.14 -13.95
CA GLU A 200 -17.14 38.21 -13.67
C GLU A 200 -17.13 38.62 -12.19
N GLU A 201 -18.31 38.73 -11.57
CA GLU A 201 -18.46 39.04 -10.15
C GLU A 201 -17.81 37.96 -9.27
N GLN A 202 -18.07 36.68 -9.56
CA GLN A 202 -17.47 35.55 -8.85
C GLN A 202 -15.95 35.48 -9.03
N ALA A 203 -15.46 35.81 -10.23
CA ALA A 203 -14.04 35.86 -10.52
C ALA A 203 -13.33 36.97 -9.72
N SER A 204 -13.96 38.14 -9.61
CA SER A 204 -13.45 39.28 -8.83
C SER A 204 -13.42 39.00 -7.33
N GLU A 205 -14.52 38.48 -6.77
CA GLU A 205 -14.60 38.11 -5.36
C GLU A 205 -13.55 37.05 -5.00
N ARG A 206 -13.36 36.06 -5.87
CA ARG A 206 -12.35 35.02 -5.69
C ARG A 206 -10.92 35.58 -5.75
N ALA A 207 -10.65 36.53 -6.65
CA ALA A 207 -9.34 37.17 -6.74
C ALA A 207 -9.01 37.89 -5.42
N ALA A 208 -9.98 38.63 -4.86
CA ALA A 208 -9.82 39.31 -3.58
C ALA A 208 -9.53 38.34 -2.42
N VAL A 209 -10.22 37.18 -2.35
CA VAL A 209 -9.94 36.14 -1.35
C VAL A 209 -8.55 35.52 -1.53
N ASP A 210 -8.16 35.24 -2.78
CA ASP A 210 -6.85 34.67 -3.09
C ASP A 210 -5.72 35.68 -2.79
N ASP A 211 -5.94 36.98 -2.93
CA ASP A 211 -4.96 38.03 -2.62
C ASP A 211 -4.83 38.28 -1.11
N ALA A 212 -5.96 38.35 -0.38
CA ALA A 212 -5.96 38.41 1.08
C ALA A 212 -5.30 37.17 1.73
N ALA A 213 -5.30 36.04 1.02
CA ALA A 213 -4.62 34.82 1.43
C ALA A 213 -3.10 34.84 1.25
N GLU A 214 -2.57 35.70 0.38
CA GLU A 214 -1.12 35.86 0.16
C GLU A 214 -0.48 36.84 1.14
N ASP A 215 -1.21 37.86 1.59
CA ASP A 215 -0.70 38.81 2.59
C ASP A 215 -0.41 38.17 3.96
N GLN A 216 -0.99 36.99 4.26
CA GLN A 216 -0.73 36.22 5.48
C GLN A 216 0.41 35.19 5.31
N ASP A 217 1.53 35.60 4.73
CA ASP A 217 2.57 34.71 4.18
C ASP A 217 3.34 33.87 5.25
N VAL A 218 3.34 34.31 6.51
CA VAL A 218 4.07 33.66 7.62
C VAL A 218 3.39 32.37 8.11
N SER A 219 2.05 32.35 8.21
CA SER A 219 1.28 31.16 8.64
C SER A 219 1.26 30.08 7.55
N ARG A 220 1.33 30.50 6.29
CA ARG A 220 1.35 29.64 5.09
C ARG A 220 2.64 28.84 4.97
N ARG A 221 3.80 29.49 5.10
CA ARG A 221 5.09 28.81 5.03
C ARG A 221 5.27 27.86 6.20
N ALA A 222 4.90 28.29 7.41
CA ALA A 222 4.97 27.46 8.61
C ALA A 222 4.08 26.20 8.52
N PHE A 223 2.85 26.31 8.01
CA PHE A 223 1.95 25.16 7.85
C PHE A 223 2.43 24.16 6.79
N VAL A 224 2.87 24.65 5.61
CA VAL A 224 3.39 23.78 4.54
C VAL A 224 4.73 23.16 4.94
N LEU A 225 5.60 23.89 5.64
CA LEU A 225 6.82 23.34 6.23
C LEU A 225 6.47 22.30 7.30
N ALA A 226 5.53 22.55 8.22
CA ALA A 226 5.16 21.58 9.24
C ALA A 226 4.53 20.32 8.65
N ALA A 227 3.64 20.45 7.67
CA ALA A 227 3.06 19.32 6.95
C ALA A 227 4.11 18.57 6.11
N GLY A 228 5.00 19.30 5.42
CA GLY A 228 6.09 18.73 4.64
C GLY A 228 7.17 18.07 5.49
N LEU A 229 7.47 18.61 6.66
CA LEU A 229 8.38 18.01 7.66
C LEU A 229 7.74 16.81 8.33
N GLY A 230 6.43 16.84 8.62
CA GLY A 230 5.69 15.69 9.15
C GLY A 230 5.61 14.55 8.14
N VAL A 231 5.19 14.84 6.90
CA VAL A 231 5.21 13.89 5.77
C VAL A 231 6.64 13.40 5.53
N GLY A 232 7.61 14.30 5.48
CA GLY A 232 9.00 14.00 5.19
C GLY A 232 9.65 13.15 6.28
N ALA A 233 9.40 13.44 7.55
CA ALA A 233 9.90 12.64 8.67
C ALA A 233 9.26 11.24 8.67
N VAL A 234 7.94 11.13 8.54
CA VAL A 234 7.26 9.83 8.46
C VAL A 234 7.75 9.04 7.23
N THR A 235 7.80 9.67 6.06
CA THR A 235 8.25 9.03 4.81
C THR A 235 9.72 8.62 4.90
N LEU A 236 10.62 9.47 5.40
CA LEU A 236 12.06 9.19 5.49
C LEU A 236 12.35 8.09 6.52
N THR A 237 11.63 8.08 7.65
CA THR A 237 11.75 7.04 8.68
C THR A 237 11.21 5.68 8.21
N THR A 238 10.21 5.66 7.32
CA THR A 238 9.66 4.44 6.72
C THR A 238 10.46 3.97 5.49
N VAL A 239 10.80 4.84 4.54
CA VAL A 239 11.63 4.50 3.37
C VAL A 239 13.02 4.06 3.80
N GLY A 240 13.55 4.63 4.88
CA GLY A 240 14.81 4.19 5.48
C GLY A 240 14.81 2.75 6.00
N GLN A 241 13.65 2.12 6.17
CA GLN A 241 13.54 0.69 6.47
C GLN A 241 13.88 -0.20 5.26
N SER A 242 13.69 0.31 4.04
CA SER A 242 13.93 -0.43 2.79
C SER A 242 15.32 -0.15 2.18
N LEU A 243 15.99 0.94 2.58
CA LEU A 243 17.32 1.34 2.14
C LEU A 243 18.31 1.28 3.32
N SER A 244 19.29 0.39 3.24
CA SER A 244 20.25 0.07 4.31
C SER A 244 20.95 1.25 5.04
N PRO A 245 21.19 2.45 4.46
CA PRO A 245 21.87 3.53 5.18
C PRO A 245 21.03 4.25 6.24
N LEU A 246 19.70 4.08 6.26
CA LEU A 246 18.77 4.91 7.04
C LEU A 246 17.97 4.13 8.10
N SER A 247 18.30 2.86 8.33
CA SER A 247 17.65 1.99 9.31
C SER A 247 17.65 2.47 10.78
N PRO A 248 18.62 3.27 11.29
CA PRO A 248 18.66 3.65 12.71
C PRO A 248 17.62 4.69 13.15
N ILE A 249 16.94 5.36 12.22
CA ILE A 249 16.08 6.53 12.51
C ILE A 249 14.59 6.12 12.58
N SER A 250 14.28 4.83 12.47
CA SER A 250 12.89 4.39 12.28
C SER A 250 12.06 4.33 13.58
N LEU A 251 11.27 5.37 13.84
CA LEU A 251 10.35 5.48 14.99
C LEU A 251 9.06 4.64 14.88
N LEU A 252 8.69 4.21 13.66
CA LEU A 252 7.46 3.47 13.36
C LEU A 252 7.75 2.10 12.70
N ALA A 253 8.99 1.62 12.75
CA ALA A 253 9.32 0.28 12.26
C ALA A 253 8.73 -0.80 13.19
N PRO A 254 7.88 -1.70 12.67
CA PRO A 254 7.40 -2.84 13.46
C PRO A 254 8.53 -3.80 13.82
N ARG A 255 9.59 -3.86 12.99
CA ARG A 255 10.76 -4.70 13.19
C ARG A 255 12.02 -4.00 12.67
N ALA A 256 13.05 -3.93 13.51
CA ALA A 256 14.37 -3.50 13.05
C ALA A 256 15.00 -4.61 12.17
N PRO A 257 15.63 -4.29 11.03
CA PRO A 257 16.12 -5.28 10.05
C PRO A 257 17.11 -6.33 10.57
N HIS A 258 17.68 -6.12 11.76
CA HIS A 258 18.68 -6.99 12.41
C HIS A 258 18.21 -7.55 13.76
N VAL A 259 16.93 -7.37 14.10
CA VAL A 259 16.37 -7.85 15.36
C VAL A 259 15.53 -9.08 15.10
N GLY A 260 16.03 -10.21 15.58
CA GLY A 260 15.45 -11.54 15.44
C GLY A 260 16.53 -12.63 15.51
N PRO A 261 16.16 -13.91 15.60
CA PRO A 261 17.14 -14.98 15.54
C PRO A 261 17.90 -14.93 14.19
N GLN A 262 19.18 -15.32 14.22
CA GLN A 262 20.07 -15.31 13.04
C GLN A 262 20.14 -13.94 12.32
N ASP A 263 20.01 -12.83 13.05
CA ASP A 263 20.03 -11.45 12.53
C ASP A 263 19.00 -11.15 11.44
N LEU A 264 17.86 -11.85 11.47
CA LEU A 264 16.77 -11.66 10.52
C LEU A 264 15.41 -11.62 11.24
N PRO A 265 14.52 -10.67 10.92
CA PRO A 265 13.23 -10.56 11.60
C PRO A 265 12.28 -11.72 11.28
N VAL A 266 11.49 -12.14 12.28
CA VAL A 266 10.52 -13.23 12.17
C VAL A 266 9.10 -12.67 12.15
N ARG A 267 8.34 -12.98 11.08
CA ARG A 267 6.91 -12.62 10.98
C ARG A 267 6.01 -13.58 11.77
N GLN A 268 6.21 -14.87 11.56
CA GLN A 268 5.41 -15.97 12.09
C GLN A 268 6.38 -16.90 12.81
N THR A 269 6.17 -17.19 14.09
CA THR A 269 7.01 -18.15 14.83
C THR A 269 6.60 -19.58 14.51
N ALA A 270 7.51 -20.53 14.74
CA ALA A 270 7.26 -21.96 14.66
C ALA A 270 6.11 -22.37 15.59
N GLN A 271 6.16 -21.88 16.84
CA GLN A 271 5.10 -22.08 17.83
C GLN A 271 3.75 -21.55 17.33
N GLY A 272 3.70 -20.33 16.79
CA GLY A 272 2.44 -19.76 16.30
C GLY A 272 1.89 -20.46 15.06
N ALA A 273 2.72 -21.23 14.34
CA ALA A 273 2.30 -22.03 13.19
C ALA A 273 2.01 -23.51 13.55
N GLY A 274 2.20 -23.90 14.81
CA GLY A 274 2.06 -25.29 15.27
C GLY A 274 3.21 -26.22 14.85
N VAL A 275 4.26 -25.71 14.21
CA VAL A 275 5.39 -26.52 13.72
C VAL A 275 6.49 -26.55 14.77
N THR A 276 6.26 -27.28 15.86
CA THR A 276 7.17 -27.30 17.03
C THR A 276 8.04 -28.55 17.14
N ASP A 277 7.67 -29.63 16.44
CA ASP A 277 8.35 -30.92 16.55
C ASP A 277 8.73 -31.43 15.15
N VAL A 278 9.91 -31.00 14.67
CA VAL A 278 10.52 -31.55 13.46
C VAL A 278 11.53 -32.61 13.91
N GLY A 279 11.08 -33.86 13.90
CA GLY A 279 11.89 -35.01 14.28
C GLY A 279 12.88 -35.50 13.21
N PRO A 280 13.71 -36.51 13.52
CA PRO A 280 14.65 -37.13 12.59
C PRO A 280 13.97 -37.83 11.39
N ASP A 281 12.68 -38.12 11.52
CA ASP A 281 11.87 -38.74 10.47
C ASP A 281 11.39 -37.73 9.41
N TYR A 282 11.74 -36.44 9.54
CA TYR A 282 11.44 -35.43 8.54
C TYR A 282 11.98 -35.84 7.16
N ARG A 283 11.14 -35.69 6.13
CA ARG A 283 11.52 -35.84 4.74
C ARG A 283 10.98 -34.67 3.93
N LEU A 284 11.80 -34.19 2.99
CA LEU A 284 11.34 -33.31 1.91
C LEU A 284 10.99 -34.18 0.72
N VAL A 285 9.73 -34.13 0.29
CA VAL A 285 9.26 -34.85 -0.89
C VAL A 285 9.31 -33.94 -2.11
N ILE A 286 9.97 -34.37 -3.18
CA ILE A 286 9.85 -33.76 -4.50
C ILE A 286 9.06 -34.73 -5.38
N ASP A 287 7.83 -34.36 -5.68
CA ASP A 287 6.93 -35.17 -6.51
C ASP A 287 7.20 -34.89 -8.00
N GLY A 288 7.28 -35.97 -8.78
CA GLY A 288 7.67 -35.95 -10.18
C GLY A 288 7.79 -37.39 -10.71
N PRO A 289 8.11 -37.59 -12.00
CA PRO A 289 8.31 -38.92 -12.56
C PRO A 289 9.27 -39.79 -11.75
N ASN A 290 10.33 -39.19 -11.20
CA ASN A 290 11.25 -39.82 -10.25
C ASN A 290 11.02 -39.23 -8.86
N ARG A 291 10.02 -39.72 -8.12
CA ARG A 291 9.70 -39.19 -6.80
C ARG A 291 10.89 -39.30 -5.84
N LEU A 292 11.29 -38.16 -5.27
CA LEU A 292 12.38 -38.07 -4.29
C LEU A 292 11.80 -37.92 -2.89
N GLU A 293 12.31 -38.70 -1.93
CA GLU A 293 12.04 -38.54 -0.50
C GLU A 293 13.38 -38.30 0.22
N LEU A 294 13.71 -37.03 0.44
CA LEU A 294 15.05 -36.63 0.87
C LEU A 294 15.10 -36.39 2.38
N THR A 295 16.08 -37.02 3.04
CA THR A 295 16.51 -36.65 4.40
C THR A 295 17.31 -35.35 4.37
N LEU A 296 17.68 -34.82 5.54
CA LEU A 296 18.60 -33.68 5.62
C LEU A 296 20.02 -34.04 5.16
N ASP A 297 20.45 -35.27 5.38
CA ASP A 297 21.75 -35.75 4.91
C ASP A 297 21.77 -35.90 3.37
N ASP A 298 20.67 -36.39 2.79
CA ASP A 298 20.51 -36.43 1.32
C ASP A 298 20.57 -35.02 0.75
N LEU A 299 19.84 -34.07 1.34
CA LEU A 299 19.88 -32.66 0.92
C LEU A 299 21.27 -32.03 1.05
N ALA A 300 22.03 -32.40 2.08
CA ALA A 300 23.41 -31.93 2.27
C ALA A 300 24.37 -32.49 1.20
N ALA A 301 24.07 -33.66 0.63
CA ALA A 301 24.86 -34.28 -0.43
C ALA A 301 24.67 -33.60 -1.81
N PHE A 302 23.57 -32.89 -2.03
CA PHE A 302 23.38 -32.09 -3.26
C PHE A 302 24.35 -30.88 -3.30
N PRO A 303 24.66 -30.36 -4.51
CA PRO A 303 25.43 -29.13 -4.66
C PRO A 303 24.81 -27.94 -3.91
N GLN A 304 25.50 -27.49 -2.86
CA GLN A 304 25.05 -26.35 -2.05
C GLN A 304 25.32 -25.02 -2.74
N ARG A 305 24.38 -24.08 -2.62
CA ARG A 305 24.46 -22.75 -3.20
C ARG A 305 24.12 -21.70 -2.16
N THR A 306 24.86 -20.60 -2.20
CA THR A 306 24.70 -19.49 -1.26
C THR A 306 24.30 -18.23 -2.00
N GLU A 307 23.18 -17.63 -1.61
CA GLU A 307 22.57 -16.49 -2.27
C GLU A 307 22.19 -15.40 -1.25
N ARG A 308 22.53 -14.15 -1.57
CA ARG A 308 22.08 -13.00 -0.77
C ARG A 308 20.74 -12.50 -1.32
N LEU A 309 19.66 -12.72 -0.57
CA LEU A 309 18.29 -12.39 -1.00
C LEU A 309 17.50 -11.64 0.08
N PRO A 310 16.65 -10.67 -0.30
CA PRO A 310 15.67 -10.06 0.59
C PRO A 310 14.61 -11.04 1.07
N ILE A 311 14.15 -10.88 2.30
CA ILE A 311 12.74 -11.02 2.62
C ILE A 311 12.11 -9.63 2.59
N THR A 312 11.04 -9.47 1.83
CA THR A 312 10.27 -8.22 1.73
C THR A 312 8.85 -8.49 2.18
N CYS A 313 8.45 -7.93 3.32
CA CYS A 313 7.13 -8.15 3.89
C CYS A 313 6.09 -7.21 3.28
N VAL A 314 4.84 -7.67 3.18
CA VAL A 314 3.72 -6.84 2.73
C VAL A 314 3.41 -5.70 3.70
N GLU A 315 3.87 -5.81 4.95
CA GLU A 315 3.80 -4.78 5.99
C GLU A 315 4.84 -3.66 5.83
N GLY A 316 5.74 -3.74 4.83
CA GLY A 316 6.63 -2.64 4.45
C GLY A 316 8.08 -2.73 4.94
N TRP A 317 8.42 -3.71 5.78
CA TRP A 317 9.81 -3.96 6.17
C TRP A 317 10.50 -4.93 5.20
N SER A 318 11.81 -4.77 5.03
CA SER A 318 12.64 -5.72 4.30
C SER A 318 14.00 -5.88 4.94
N ALA A 319 14.50 -7.11 4.96
CA ALA A 319 15.84 -7.43 5.44
C ALA A 319 16.51 -8.43 4.49
N SER A 320 17.81 -8.28 4.26
CA SER A 320 18.57 -9.21 3.41
C SER A 320 19.22 -10.28 4.28
N GLY A 321 19.09 -11.54 3.89
CA GLY A 321 19.81 -12.67 4.47
C GLY A 321 20.76 -13.29 3.45
N THR A 322 21.77 -14.02 3.95
CA THR A 322 22.61 -14.92 3.16
C THR A 322 22.08 -16.34 3.35
N TRP A 323 21.47 -16.88 2.32
CA TRP A 323 20.76 -18.16 2.35
C TRP A 323 21.63 -19.25 1.73
N THR A 324 21.69 -20.41 2.36
CA THR A 324 22.41 -21.57 1.84
C THR A 324 21.46 -22.76 1.71
N GLY A 325 21.53 -23.48 0.59
CA GLY A 325 20.77 -24.72 0.37
C GLY A 325 20.88 -25.22 -1.06
N VAL A 326 19.95 -26.07 -1.47
CA VAL A 326 19.90 -26.68 -2.80
C VAL A 326 19.07 -25.83 -3.75
N ARG A 327 19.46 -25.71 -5.03
CA ARG A 327 18.64 -24.99 -6.01
C ARG A 327 17.39 -25.79 -6.32
N LEU A 328 16.25 -25.10 -6.35
CA LEU A 328 14.97 -25.73 -6.69
C LEU A 328 15.04 -26.42 -8.05
N GLY A 329 15.56 -25.73 -9.07
CA GLY A 329 15.68 -26.31 -10.41
C GLY A 329 16.54 -27.58 -10.46
N ASP A 330 17.57 -27.73 -9.60
CA ASP A 330 18.39 -28.95 -9.58
C ASP A 330 17.56 -30.14 -9.04
N LEU A 331 16.74 -29.92 -8.01
CA LEU A 331 15.85 -30.93 -7.46
C LEU A 331 14.71 -31.29 -8.42
N LEU A 332 14.18 -30.32 -9.16
CA LEU A 332 13.16 -30.58 -10.18
C LEU A 332 13.71 -31.47 -11.30
N GLU A 333 14.92 -31.17 -11.77
CA GLU A 333 15.58 -31.98 -12.80
C GLU A 333 15.84 -33.42 -12.33
N GLU A 334 16.34 -33.59 -11.10
CA GLU A 334 16.55 -34.91 -10.49
C GLU A 334 15.23 -35.69 -10.35
N ALA A 335 14.14 -35.00 -10.02
CA ALA A 335 12.79 -35.58 -9.96
C ALA A 335 12.18 -35.87 -11.35
N GLY A 336 12.91 -35.60 -12.44
CA GLY A 336 12.45 -35.85 -13.82
C GLY A 336 11.55 -34.76 -14.37
N LEU A 337 11.58 -33.54 -13.81
CA LEU A 337 10.80 -32.39 -14.24
C LEU A 337 11.68 -31.32 -14.92
N PRO A 338 11.18 -30.59 -15.93
CA PRO A 338 11.84 -29.39 -16.42
C PRO A 338 12.10 -28.37 -15.30
N ARG A 339 13.25 -27.69 -15.35
CA ARG A 339 13.67 -26.69 -14.34
C ARG A 339 12.73 -25.51 -14.19
N ASP A 340 11.94 -25.21 -15.22
CA ASP A 340 10.94 -24.14 -15.27
C ASP A 340 9.52 -24.62 -14.95
N THR A 341 9.34 -25.87 -14.51
CA THR A 341 8.03 -26.38 -14.09
C THR A 341 7.44 -25.50 -13.00
N GLU A 342 6.19 -25.06 -13.18
CA GLU A 342 5.45 -24.40 -12.11
C GLU A 342 5.16 -25.42 -11.00
N VAL A 343 5.54 -25.07 -9.77
CA VAL A 343 5.39 -25.98 -8.63
C VAL A 343 4.69 -25.34 -7.45
N VAL A 344 3.99 -26.14 -6.67
CA VAL A 344 3.46 -25.77 -5.35
C VAL A 344 4.41 -26.30 -4.28
N VAL A 345 4.85 -25.43 -3.39
CA VAL A 345 5.64 -25.78 -2.19
C VAL A 345 4.73 -25.73 -0.97
N GLU A 346 4.57 -26.87 -0.30
CA GLU A 346 3.71 -27.04 0.87
C GLU A 346 4.53 -27.09 2.16
N SER A 347 3.96 -26.53 3.24
CA SER A 347 4.53 -26.45 4.58
C SER A 347 3.98 -27.53 5.50
N LEU A 348 4.76 -27.89 6.53
CA LEU A 348 4.29 -28.68 7.68
C LEU A 348 3.16 -28.00 8.48
N GLN A 349 2.95 -26.70 8.32
CA GLN A 349 1.88 -25.97 8.99
C GLN A 349 0.51 -26.55 8.62
N GLU A 350 -0.32 -26.95 9.58
CA GLU A 350 -1.59 -27.66 9.29
C GLU A 350 -2.66 -26.77 8.62
N GLY A 351 -2.73 -25.49 8.99
CA GLY A 351 -3.76 -24.55 8.53
C GLY A 351 -3.24 -23.14 8.28
N GLY A 352 -4.01 -22.34 7.55
CA GLY A 352 -3.70 -20.95 7.24
C GLY A 352 -3.27 -20.73 5.79
N LEU A 353 -3.45 -19.49 5.31
CA LEU A 353 -3.31 -19.11 3.90
C LEU A 353 -1.87 -19.22 3.35
N PHE A 354 -0.88 -19.30 4.23
CA PHE A 354 0.54 -19.35 3.87
C PHE A 354 1.15 -20.76 3.99
N ARG A 355 0.31 -21.80 4.13
CA ARG A 355 0.76 -23.19 4.11
C ARG A 355 1.35 -23.59 2.76
N MET A 356 0.89 -22.97 1.67
CA MET A 356 1.29 -23.31 0.32
C MET A 356 1.72 -22.06 -0.44
N SER A 357 2.68 -22.23 -1.35
CA SER A 357 3.12 -21.17 -2.25
C SER A 357 3.42 -21.73 -3.63
N THR A 358 2.78 -21.15 -4.65
CA THR A 358 3.08 -21.46 -6.05
C THR A 358 4.34 -20.73 -6.51
N VAL A 359 5.26 -21.46 -7.12
CA VAL A 359 6.51 -20.98 -7.70
C VAL A 359 6.39 -21.02 -9.21
N ALA A 360 6.04 -19.86 -9.79
CA ALA A 360 5.88 -19.69 -11.22
C ALA A 360 7.19 -19.98 -12.00
N PRO A 361 7.12 -20.35 -13.29
CA PRO A 361 8.26 -20.75 -14.12
C PRO A 361 9.48 -19.81 -14.07
N PRO A 362 9.33 -18.46 -14.10
CA PRO A 362 10.47 -17.55 -14.02
C PRO A 362 11.26 -17.68 -12.71
N HIS A 363 10.59 -18.09 -11.64
CA HIS A 363 11.18 -18.28 -10.32
C HIS A 363 11.69 -19.71 -10.14
N ALA A 364 10.97 -20.71 -10.64
CA ALA A 364 11.42 -22.12 -10.59
C ALA A 364 12.75 -22.30 -11.32
N SER A 365 12.85 -21.72 -12.53
CA SER A 365 14.07 -21.75 -13.37
C SER A 365 15.18 -20.82 -12.88
N SER A 366 14.92 -19.98 -11.88
CA SER A 366 15.93 -19.03 -11.42
C SER A 366 17.08 -19.76 -10.73
N PRO A 367 18.35 -19.49 -11.11
CA PRO A 367 19.51 -20.05 -10.41
C PRO A 367 19.62 -19.58 -8.95
N ARG A 368 18.82 -18.59 -8.54
CA ARG A 368 18.84 -18.02 -7.19
C ARG A 368 17.74 -18.57 -6.29
N THR A 369 16.82 -19.38 -6.81
CA THR A 369 15.76 -19.99 -6.00
C THR A 369 16.29 -21.21 -5.28
N LEU A 370 16.23 -21.19 -3.95
CA LEU A 370 16.75 -22.24 -3.09
C LEU A 370 15.63 -22.86 -2.26
N LEU A 371 15.75 -24.17 -2.02
CA LEU A 371 15.28 -24.78 -0.79
C LEU A 371 16.42 -24.68 0.23
N ALA A 372 16.35 -23.61 1.04
CA ALA A 372 17.39 -23.23 1.97
C ALA A 372 17.32 -24.07 3.26
N THR A 373 18.48 -24.47 3.75
CA THR A 373 18.71 -25.17 5.02
C THR A 373 19.56 -24.34 5.99
N GLY A 374 20.19 -23.26 5.50
CA GLY A 374 21.01 -22.34 6.28
C GLY A 374 20.68 -20.87 6.04
N LEU A 375 20.91 -20.06 7.07
CA LEU A 375 20.78 -18.61 7.08
C LEU A 375 21.96 -17.99 7.83
N ASN A 376 22.61 -17.02 7.19
CA ASN A 376 23.70 -16.22 7.75
C ASN A 376 24.85 -17.09 8.33
N GLY A 377 25.18 -18.18 7.64
CA GLY A 377 26.30 -19.07 8.00
C GLY A 377 25.97 -20.12 9.05
N ALA A 378 24.73 -20.18 9.54
CA ALA A 378 24.28 -21.20 10.49
C ALA A 378 23.07 -21.99 9.93
N PRO A 379 22.82 -23.22 10.41
CA PRO A 379 21.57 -23.93 10.12
C PRO A 379 20.35 -23.09 10.46
N LEU A 380 19.24 -23.24 9.74
CA LEU A 380 18.00 -22.55 10.07
C LEU A 380 17.58 -22.85 11.51
N VAL A 381 17.05 -21.84 12.21
CA VAL A 381 16.29 -22.07 13.46
C VAL A 381 14.82 -22.36 13.14
N PRO A 382 14.05 -22.96 14.07
CA PRO A 382 12.63 -23.25 13.87
C PRO A 382 11.83 -22.05 13.35
N ASP A 383 12.03 -20.87 13.91
CA ASP A 383 11.30 -19.65 13.52
C ASP A 383 11.61 -19.16 12.09
N HIS A 384 12.78 -19.51 11.54
CA HIS A 384 13.15 -19.21 10.16
C HIS A 384 12.85 -20.33 9.18
N GLY A 385 12.25 -21.43 9.66
CA GLY A 385 11.77 -22.51 8.81
C GLY A 385 12.64 -23.76 8.86
N TYR A 386 13.37 -24.02 9.95
CA TYR A 386 14.06 -25.30 10.12
C TYR A 386 13.09 -26.48 9.90
N PRO A 387 13.43 -27.47 9.06
CA PRO A 387 14.78 -27.67 8.54
C PRO A 387 14.98 -27.13 7.12
N VAL A 388 13.90 -26.91 6.36
CA VAL A 388 13.94 -26.43 4.98
C VAL A 388 12.92 -25.31 4.78
N ARG A 389 13.32 -24.24 4.07
CA ARG A 389 12.40 -23.20 3.58
C ARG A 389 12.61 -22.91 2.10
N LEU A 390 11.56 -22.44 1.44
CA LEU A 390 11.68 -21.78 0.15
C LEU A 390 12.25 -20.37 0.33
N ILE A 391 13.22 -20.02 -0.52
CA ILE A 391 13.63 -18.64 -0.78
C ILE A 391 13.81 -18.41 -2.29
N ALA A 392 12.94 -17.60 -2.87
CA ALA A 392 12.95 -17.24 -4.28
C ALA A 392 13.11 -15.71 -4.45
N PRO A 393 13.85 -15.22 -5.44
CA PRO A 393 14.07 -13.80 -5.62
C PRO A 393 12.78 -13.05 -6.00
N ASN A 394 12.75 -11.73 -5.76
CA ASN A 394 11.71 -10.82 -6.23
C ASN A 394 10.25 -11.18 -5.88
N ARG A 395 10.00 -11.83 -4.73
CA ARG A 395 8.65 -12.24 -4.31
C ARG A 395 8.28 -11.71 -2.92
N PRO A 396 6.98 -11.51 -2.65
CA PRO A 396 6.47 -11.26 -1.31
C PRO A 396 6.97 -12.26 -0.28
N GLY A 397 7.35 -11.77 0.89
CA GLY A 397 7.85 -12.59 2.01
C GLY A 397 6.83 -13.63 2.48
N VAL A 398 5.53 -13.36 2.28
CA VAL A 398 4.44 -14.30 2.58
C VAL A 398 4.43 -15.51 1.65
N MET A 399 5.09 -15.44 0.50
CA MET A 399 5.25 -16.53 -0.48
C MET A 399 6.59 -17.27 -0.33
N GLN A 400 7.34 -17.01 0.75
CA GLN A 400 8.61 -17.67 1.06
C GLN A 400 8.36 -18.77 2.11
N THR A 401 7.65 -19.83 1.67
CA THR A 401 7.16 -20.92 2.53
C THR A 401 8.25 -21.45 3.46
N LYS A 402 7.92 -21.52 4.75
CA LYS A 402 8.79 -22.10 5.78
C LYS A 402 8.36 -23.54 6.06
N TRP A 403 9.27 -24.35 6.61
CA TRP A 403 8.99 -25.74 6.97
C TRP A 403 8.48 -26.55 5.77
N ALA A 404 9.13 -26.39 4.62
CA ALA A 404 8.72 -27.05 3.39
C ALA A 404 8.74 -28.57 3.58
N THR A 405 7.72 -29.28 3.09
CA THR A 405 7.61 -30.74 3.22
C THR A 405 7.34 -31.43 1.89
N LEU A 406 6.68 -30.75 0.96
CA LEU A 406 6.33 -31.27 -0.35
C LEU A 406 6.53 -30.18 -1.41
N VAL A 407 7.15 -30.56 -2.52
CA VAL A 407 7.18 -29.78 -3.76
C VAL A 407 6.56 -30.65 -4.84
N ARG A 408 5.56 -30.15 -5.55
CA ARG A 408 4.88 -30.88 -6.62
C ARG A 408 4.53 -29.96 -7.79
N PRO A 409 4.38 -30.47 -9.01
CA PRO A 409 3.80 -29.71 -10.12
C PRO A 409 2.45 -29.08 -9.71
N ALA A 410 2.23 -27.85 -10.16
CA ALA A 410 1.04 -27.05 -9.80
C ALA A 410 -0.25 -27.56 -10.44
#